data_AF-A0A7S1ZQ37-F1
#
_entry.id   AF-A0A7S1ZQ37-F1
#
_cell.length_a   1.000
_cell.length_b   1.000
_cell.length_c   1.000
_cell.angle_alpha   90.00
_cell.angle_beta   90.00
_cell.angle_gamma   90.00
#
_symmetry.space_group_name_H-M   'P 1'
#
loop_
_entity.id
_entity.type
_entity.pdbx_description
1 polymer ?
#
loop_
_entity_poly.entity_id
_entity_poly.type
_entity_poly.pdbx_seq_one_letter_code
_entity_poly.pdbx_strand_id
1 'polypeptide(L)'
;EVGQLREACLRSMENSHSDATIHALNTNEDLSPPFLQHFNPWRQSPDLFRFASSPRLVSTAAELLGTSRLRLYQDCIFQKRVGDSPTDWHADLAMAPFDTNNLVTVWIALHNIPSFDDGGTGLHFIDGSHRDFALSFWHGQRLRESLNGEDDEVDLTSRYGEKIVEQ
;
A
#
# COMPACT_ATOMS: atom_id res chain seq x y z
N GLU A 1 16.97 -13.09 -4.38
CA GLU A 1 15.58 -12.83 -4.83
C GLU A 1 15.21 -11.35 -4.70
N VAL A 2 15.18 -10.75 -3.49
CA VAL A 2 14.84 -9.32 -3.30
C VAL A 2 15.71 -8.37 -4.13
N GLY A 3 17.03 -8.60 -4.21
CA GLY A 3 17.90 -7.79 -5.06
C GLY A 3 17.52 -7.82 -6.55
N GLN A 4 17.11 -8.98 -7.08
CA GLN A 4 16.67 -9.08 -8.48
C GLN A 4 15.33 -8.38 -8.71
N LEU A 5 14.41 -8.48 -7.76
CA LEU A 5 13.14 -7.75 -7.78
C LEU A 5 13.40 -6.24 -7.76
N ARG A 6 14.29 -5.76 -6.88
CA ARG A 6 14.68 -4.34 -6.81
C ARG A 6 15.20 -3.84 -8.15
N GLU A 7 16.14 -4.56 -8.77
CA GLU A 7 16.68 -4.15 -10.07
C GLU A 7 15.61 -4.18 -11.18
N ALA A 8 14.67 -5.11 -11.14
CA ALA A 8 13.54 -5.14 -12.08
C ALA A 8 12.59 -3.93 -11.88
N CYS A 9 12.33 -3.53 -10.64
CA CYS A 9 11.56 -2.33 -10.32
C CYS A 9 12.24 -1.06 -10.83
N LEU A 10 13.54 -0.90 -10.58
CA LEU A 10 14.31 0.25 -11.05
C LEU A 10 14.30 0.36 -12.57
N ARG A 11 14.58 -0.74 -13.29
CA ARG A 11 14.48 -0.78 -14.77
C ARG A 11 13.09 -0.39 -15.26
N SER A 12 12.03 -0.86 -14.59
CA SER A 12 10.65 -0.52 -14.98
C SER A 12 10.35 0.96 -14.84
N MET A 13 10.82 1.58 -13.76
CA MET A 13 10.67 3.03 -13.53
C MET A 13 11.49 3.84 -14.55
N GLU A 14 12.72 3.43 -14.86
CA GLU A 14 13.56 4.04 -15.89
C GLU A 14 12.93 4.02 -17.29
N ASN A 15 12.30 2.90 -17.66
CA ASN A 15 11.67 2.78 -18.98
C ASN A 15 10.35 3.55 -19.11
N SER A 16 9.76 3.98 -18.00
CA SER A 16 8.42 4.60 -17.96
C SER A 16 8.46 6.14 -17.96
N HIS A 17 9.62 6.75 -18.24
CA HIS A 17 9.87 8.20 -18.20
C HIS A 17 9.00 9.05 -19.17
N SER A 18 8.13 8.44 -19.99
CA SER A 18 7.18 9.19 -20.85
C SER A 18 5.75 9.27 -20.32
N ASP A 19 5.27 8.34 -19.48
CA ASP A 19 3.82 8.21 -19.18
C ASP A 19 3.47 7.79 -17.74
N ALA A 20 4.46 7.55 -16.86
CA ALA A 20 4.16 7.25 -15.47
C ALA A 20 3.68 8.53 -14.76
N THR A 21 2.38 8.73 -14.73
CA THR A 21 1.73 9.67 -13.81
C THR A 21 2.14 9.27 -12.40
N ILE A 22 3.19 9.93 -11.90
CA ILE A 22 3.51 9.99 -10.50
C ILE A 22 2.31 10.69 -9.87
N HIS A 23 1.32 9.90 -9.45
CA HIS A 23 0.22 10.42 -8.66
C HIS A 23 0.79 10.70 -7.28
N ALA A 24 1.22 11.94 -7.08
CA ALA A 24 1.18 12.55 -5.77
C ALA A 24 -0.29 12.51 -5.34
N LEU A 25 -0.65 11.60 -4.44
CA LEU A 25 -1.91 11.70 -3.70
C LEU A 25 -1.76 12.90 -2.76
N ASN A 26 -1.88 14.12 -3.30
CA ASN A 26 -1.97 15.33 -2.50
C ASN A 26 -3.13 16.16 -3.01
N THR A 27 -4.09 16.30 -2.12
CA THR A 27 -5.24 17.20 -2.18
C THR A 27 -4.90 18.56 -1.55
N ASN A 28 -3.76 18.66 -0.84
CA ASN A 28 -3.22 19.89 -0.25
C ASN A 28 -1.92 20.31 -0.95
N GLU A 29 -1.92 21.51 -1.55
CA GLU A 29 -0.77 22.08 -2.26
C GLU A 29 0.42 22.40 -1.33
N ASP A 30 0.17 22.51 -0.01
CA ASP A 30 1.16 22.90 1.00
C ASP A 30 1.96 21.74 1.60
N LEU A 31 1.59 20.47 1.33
CA LEU A 31 2.27 19.29 1.87
C LEU A 31 3.13 18.59 0.80
N SER A 32 4.20 17.92 1.22
CA SER A 32 4.94 16.99 0.35
C SER A 32 4.09 15.74 0.12
N PRO A 33 4.08 15.13 -1.09
CA PRO A 33 3.33 13.90 -1.33
C PRO A 33 3.79 12.77 -0.39
N PRO A 34 2.89 11.83 -0.03
CA PRO A 34 3.24 10.76 0.89
C PRO A 34 4.24 9.75 0.30
N PHE A 35 4.25 9.62 -1.03
CA PHE A 35 5.18 8.80 -1.83
C PHE A 35 4.98 9.06 -3.33
N LEU A 36 5.91 8.59 -4.15
CA LEU A 36 5.74 8.42 -5.58
C LEU A 36 5.29 7.00 -5.90
N GLN A 37 4.46 6.87 -6.93
CA GLN A 37 3.80 5.62 -7.25
C GLN A 37 3.90 5.29 -8.75
N HIS A 38 4.21 4.02 -9.07
CA HIS A 38 4.21 3.50 -10.43
C HIS A 38 3.31 2.25 -10.52
N PHE A 39 2.18 2.38 -11.21
CA PHE A 39 1.12 1.37 -11.26
C PHE A 39 1.29 0.37 -12.38
N ASN A 40 0.92 -0.88 -12.08
CA ASN A 40 0.85 -1.99 -13.03
C ASN A 40 2.12 -2.27 -13.86
N PRO A 41 3.35 -2.06 -13.37
CA PRO A 41 4.55 -2.41 -14.14
C PRO A 41 4.62 -3.88 -14.57
N TRP A 42 3.94 -4.81 -13.87
CA TRP A 42 3.85 -6.22 -14.29
C TRP A 42 3.39 -6.39 -15.75
N ARG A 43 2.57 -5.45 -16.26
CA ARG A 43 2.01 -5.53 -17.62
C ARG A 43 3.07 -5.34 -18.70
N GLN A 44 4.17 -4.66 -18.37
CA GLN A 44 5.23 -4.31 -19.31
C GLN A 44 6.56 -5.00 -18.97
N SER A 45 6.68 -5.54 -17.76
CA SER A 45 7.89 -6.22 -17.28
C SER A 45 7.63 -7.70 -17.01
N PRO A 46 8.11 -8.61 -17.90
CA PRO A 46 8.03 -10.05 -17.69
C PRO A 46 8.70 -10.52 -16.38
N ASP A 47 9.75 -9.81 -15.95
CA ASP A 47 10.42 -10.09 -14.68
C ASP A 47 9.48 -9.82 -13.50
N LEU A 48 8.81 -8.67 -13.48
CA LEU A 48 7.87 -8.31 -12.41
C LEU A 48 6.65 -9.22 -12.40
N PHE A 49 6.10 -9.56 -13.57
CA PHE A 49 5.04 -10.55 -13.66
C PHE A 49 5.46 -11.92 -13.10
N ARG A 50 6.69 -12.38 -13.41
CA ARG A 50 7.23 -13.63 -12.87
C ARG A 50 7.33 -13.60 -11.35
N PHE A 51 7.75 -12.47 -10.77
CA PHE A 51 7.78 -12.31 -9.30
C PHE A 51 6.37 -12.34 -8.70
N ALA A 52 5.45 -11.51 -9.22
CA ALA A 52 4.08 -11.41 -8.73
C ALA A 52 3.30 -12.74 -8.85
N SER A 53 3.61 -13.55 -9.87
CA SER A 53 3.03 -14.87 -10.10
C SER A 53 3.86 -16.03 -9.53
N SER A 54 4.85 -15.75 -8.67
CA SER A 54 5.72 -16.81 -8.12
C SER A 54 4.91 -17.81 -7.29
N PRO A 55 5.23 -19.12 -7.35
CA PRO A 55 4.46 -20.15 -6.64
C PRO A 55 4.31 -19.88 -5.14
N ARG A 56 5.34 -19.33 -4.50
CA ARG A 56 5.33 -18.99 -3.07
C ARG A 56 4.33 -17.88 -2.74
N LEU A 57 4.32 -16.78 -3.51
CA LEU A 57 3.38 -15.68 -3.28
C LEU A 57 1.95 -16.12 -3.57
N VAL A 58 1.75 -16.83 -4.68
CA VAL A 58 0.44 -17.32 -5.08
C VAL A 58 -0.11 -18.32 -4.08
N SER A 59 0.68 -19.28 -3.61
CA SER A 59 0.21 -20.26 -2.61
C SER A 59 -0.13 -19.61 -1.29
N THR A 60 0.71 -18.69 -0.81
CA THR A 60 0.49 -17.98 0.46
C THR A 60 -0.77 -17.13 0.39
N ALA A 61 -0.96 -16.35 -0.68
CA ALA A 61 -2.15 -15.52 -0.85
C ALA A 61 -3.43 -16.38 -1.03
N ALA A 62 -3.33 -17.52 -1.72
CA ALA A 62 -4.46 -18.44 -1.90
C ALA A 62 -4.89 -19.06 -0.57
N GLU A 63 -3.93 -19.44 0.27
CA GLU A 63 -4.17 -19.97 1.61
C GLU A 63 -4.81 -18.91 2.52
N LEU A 64 -4.26 -17.70 2.56
CA LEU A 64 -4.80 -16.59 3.36
C LEU A 64 -6.23 -16.21 2.96
N LEU A 65 -6.55 -16.25 1.67
CA LEU A 65 -7.88 -15.95 1.15
C LEU A 65 -8.82 -17.16 1.18
N GLY A 66 -8.33 -18.37 1.47
CA GLY A 66 -9.12 -19.60 1.40
C GLY A 66 -9.68 -19.89 0.00
N THR A 67 -8.96 -19.53 -1.06
CA THR A 67 -9.40 -19.71 -2.45
C THR A 67 -8.46 -20.61 -3.25
N SER A 68 -8.96 -21.25 -4.31
CA SER A 68 -8.15 -22.11 -5.18
C SER A 68 -7.52 -21.37 -6.38
N ARG A 69 -7.95 -20.13 -6.63
CA ARG A 69 -7.55 -19.33 -7.79
C ARG A 69 -7.50 -17.86 -7.41
N LEU A 70 -6.44 -17.19 -7.85
CA LEU A 70 -6.22 -15.77 -7.66
C LEU A 70 -6.23 -15.04 -9.00
N ARG A 71 -6.49 -13.74 -8.94
CA ARG A 71 -6.26 -12.81 -10.03
C ARG A 71 -5.36 -11.69 -9.52
N LEU A 72 -4.23 -11.49 -10.19
CA LEU A 72 -3.43 -10.27 -9.99
C LEU A 72 -4.24 -9.10 -10.54
N TYR A 73 -4.74 -8.25 -9.64
CA TYR A 73 -5.44 -7.03 -10.04
C TYR A 73 -4.45 -5.94 -10.44
N GLN A 74 -3.53 -5.65 -9.52
CA GLN A 74 -2.58 -4.57 -9.61
C GLN A 74 -1.29 -4.95 -8.90
N ASP A 75 -0.16 -4.51 -9.46
CA ASP A 75 1.07 -4.34 -8.70
C ASP A 75 1.45 -2.85 -8.70
N CYS A 76 2.33 -2.48 -7.79
CA CYS A 76 2.75 -1.12 -7.65
C CYS A 76 4.16 -1.00 -7.06
N ILE A 77 4.94 -0.05 -7.57
CA ILE A 77 6.21 0.36 -6.98
C ILE A 77 5.98 1.66 -6.24
N PHE A 78 6.32 1.67 -4.95
CA PHE A 78 6.28 2.83 -4.08
C PHE A 78 7.69 3.35 -3.83
N GLN A 79 7.89 4.67 -3.99
CA GLN A 79 9.13 5.35 -3.65
C GLN A 79 8.84 6.43 -2.62
N LYS A 80 9.39 6.26 -1.43
CA LYS A 80 9.35 7.25 -0.34
C LYS A 80 10.67 8.01 -0.31
N ARG A 81 10.61 9.33 -0.30
CA ARG A 81 11.77 10.23 -0.18
C ARG A 81 11.83 10.81 1.23
N VAL A 82 13.02 11.24 1.64
CA VAL A 82 13.19 11.96 2.91
C VAL A 82 12.32 13.23 2.85
N GLY A 83 11.44 13.40 3.85
CA GLY A 83 10.50 14.52 3.93
C GLY A 83 9.15 14.30 3.22
N ASP A 84 8.93 13.15 2.57
CA ASP A 84 7.58 12.75 2.14
C ASP A 84 6.69 12.50 3.38
N SER A 85 5.45 12.95 3.33
CA SER A 85 4.51 12.90 4.46
C SER A 85 4.13 11.46 4.84
N PRO A 86 3.60 11.22 6.06
CA PRO A 86 2.99 9.93 6.40
C PRO A 86 1.84 9.57 5.43
N THR A 87 1.53 8.28 5.35
CA THR A 87 0.34 7.81 4.63
C THR A 87 -0.79 7.66 5.64
N ASP A 88 -1.94 8.28 5.36
CA ASP A 88 -3.08 8.26 6.28
C ASP A 88 -3.65 6.87 6.50
N TRP A 89 -4.42 6.70 7.59
CA TRP A 89 -5.17 5.48 7.85
C TRP A 89 -6.19 5.19 6.76
N HIS A 90 -6.10 4.01 6.16
CA HIS A 90 -7.05 3.55 5.14
C HIS A 90 -7.19 2.02 5.15
N ALA A 91 -8.17 1.54 4.39
CA ALA A 91 -8.29 0.12 4.05
C ALA A 91 -8.29 -0.03 2.53
N ASP A 92 -7.36 -0.82 1.99
CA ASP A 92 -7.15 -0.98 0.54
C ASP A 92 -8.44 -1.28 -0.23
N LEU A 93 -9.27 -2.17 0.30
CA LEU A 93 -10.52 -2.58 -0.35
C LEU A 93 -11.51 -1.41 -0.53
N ALA A 94 -11.48 -0.41 0.37
CA ALA A 94 -12.33 0.77 0.25
C ALA A 94 -11.94 1.67 -0.94
N MET A 95 -10.72 1.50 -1.46
CA MET A 95 -10.17 2.23 -2.61
C MET A 95 -10.15 1.38 -3.89
N ALA A 96 -10.63 0.13 -3.83
CA ALA A 96 -10.66 -0.79 -4.95
C ALA A 96 -12.08 -0.94 -5.53
N PRO A 97 -12.25 -1.12 -6.84
CA PRO A 97 -13.56 -1.24 -7.48
C PRO A 97 -14.11 -2.68 -7.39
N PHE A 98 -14.08 -3.29 -6.20
CA PHE A 98 -14.46 -4.68 -6.01
C PHE A 98 -15.57 -4.85 -4.97
N ASP A 99 -16.57 -5.65 -5.33
CA ASP A 99 -17.58 -6.17 -4.41
C ASP A 99 -17.13 -7.54 -3.88
N THR A 100 -16.19 -7.54 -2.93
CA THR A 100 -15.64 -8.76 -2.32
C THR A 100 -14.90 -8.44 -1.03
N ASN A 101 -14.87 -9.38 -0.08
CA ASN A 101 -13.95 -9.32 1.08
C ASN A 101 -12.65 -10.12 0.84
N ASN A 102 -12.53 -10.80 -0.30
CA ASN A 102 -11.37 -11.63 -0.63
C ASN A 102 -10.32 -10.84 -1.43
N LEU A 103 -9.67 -9.90 -0.75
CA LEU A 103 -8.56 -9.11 -1.28
C LEU A 103 -7.39 -9.18 -0.31
N VAL A 104 -6.19 -9.41 -0.82
CA VAL A 104 -4.95 -9.33 -0.03
C VAL A 104 -3.89 -8.57 -0.83
N THR A 105 -3.15 -7.71 -0.15
CA THR A 105 -1.99 -7.01 -0.69
C THR A 105 -0.73 -7.67 -0.13
N VAL A 106 0.23 -7.97 -1.00
CA VAL A 106 1.56 -8.42 -0.59
C VAL A 106 2.50 -7.24 -0.73
N TRP A 107 2.97 -6.71 0.40
CA TRP A 107 3.97 -5.66 0.43
C TRP A 107 5.37 -6.25 0.62
N ILE A 108 6.35 -5.79 -0.16
CA ILE A 108 7.72 -6.31 -0.15
C ILE A 108 8.69 -5.13 -0.06
N ALA A 109 9.41 -5.03 1.06
CA ALA A 109 10.51 -4.09 1.20
C ALA A 109 11.63 -4.41 0.19
N LEU A 110 11.96 -3.44 -0.67
CA LEU A 110 13.07 -3.57 -1.64
C LEU A 110 14.40 -3.06 -1.09
N HIS A 111 14.36 -2.41 0.08
CA HIS A 111 15.50 -1.94 0.86
C HIS A 111 15.17 -2.03 2.35
N ASN A 112 16.18 -1.89 3.22
CA ASN A 112 15.94 -1.76 4.65
C ASN A 112 15.14 -0.48 4.93
N ILE A 113 14.08 -0.61 5.72
CA ILE A 113 13.29 0.52 6.20
C ILE A 113 14.01 1.10 7.43
N PRO A 114 14.31 2.42 7.46
CA PRO A 114 14.88 3.05 8.65
C PRO A 114 13.93 2.95 9.84
N SER A 115 14.47 3.13 11.06
CA SER A 115 13.62 3.26 12.25
C SER A 115 12.79 4.55 12.16
N PHE A 116 11.70 4.63 12.93
CA PHE A 116 10.90 5.84 13.02
C PHE A 116 11.73 7.05 13.49
N ASP A 117 12.61 6.84 14.49
CA ASP A 117 13.53 7.87 15.01
C ASP A 117 14.52 8.39 13.95
N ASP A 118 14.84 7.56 12.95
CA ASP A 118 15.69 7.91 11.81
C ASP A 118 14.89 8.44 10.59
N GLY A 119 13.60 8.74 10.77
CA GLY A 119 12.72 9.25 9.71
C GLY A 119 12.15 8.18 8.78
N GLY A 120 12.18 6.91 9.19
CA GLY A 120 11.54 5.81 8.49
C GLY A 120 10.03 5.83 8.65
N THR A 121 9.32 5.41 7.60
CA THR A 121 7.85 5.29 7.61
C THR A 121 7.48 3.88 7.17
N GLY A 122 7.76 2.90 8.04
CA GLY A 122 7.31 1.52 7.85
C GLY A 122 5.79 1.40 7.79
N LEU A 123 5.29 0.19 7.55
CA LEU A 123 3.84 -0.01 7.57
C LEU A 123 3.35 -0.21 8.99
N HIS A 124 2.24 0.45 9.31
CA HIS A 124 1.51 0.28 10.56
C HIS A 124 0.16 -0.37 10.25
N PHE A 125 -0.19 -1.39 11.02
CA PHE A 125 -1.46 -2.10 10.90
C PHE A 125 -2.22 -2.07 12.22
N ILE A 126 -3.55 -2.06 12.16
CA ILE A 126 -4.39 -2.25 13.34
C ILE A 126 -4.84 -3.70 13.38
N ASP A 127 -4.41 -4.46 14.39
CA ASP A 127 -4.82 -5.85 14.54
C ASP A 127 -6.34 -5.98 14.69
N GLY A 128 -6.91 -6.94 13.94
CA GLY A 128 -8.36 -7.20 13.90
C GLY A 128 -9.20 -6.21 13.09
N SER A 129 -8.65 -5.09 12.61
CA SER A 129 -9.41 -4.08 11.83
C SER A 129 -10.12 -4.63 10.58
N HIS A 130 -9.54 -5.65 9.94
CA HIS A 130 -10.15 -6.36 8.80
C HIS A 130 -11.50 -7.02 9.10
N ARG A 131 -11.88 -7.17 10.39
CA ARG A 131 -13.18 -7.70 10.83
C ARG A 131 -14.19 -6.61 11.16
N ASP A 132 -13.77 -5.35 11.18
CA ASP A 132 -14.59 -4.22 11.60
C ASP A 132 -15.31 -3.58 10.42
N PHE A 133 -16.37 -4.25 9.97
CA PHE A 133 -17.22 -3.76 8.89
C PHE A 133 -17.87 -2.39 9.18
N ALA A 134 -18.00 -2.02 10.46
CA ALA A 134 -18.67 -0.79 10.86
C ALA A 134 -17.72 0.42 10.84
N LEU A 135 -16.40 0.21 10.72
CA LEU A 135 -15.41 1.28 10.68
C LEU A 135 -15.74 2.31 9.58
N SER A 136 -15.95 1.84 8.34
CA SER A 136 -16.29 2.72 7.22
C SER A 136 -17.67 3.38 7.37
N PHE A 137 -18.60 2.80 8.13
CA PHE A 137 -19.90 3.43 8.37
C PHE A 137 -19.79 4.60 9.35
N TRP A 138 -19.06 4.42 10.46
CA TRP A 138 -18.95 5.44 11.51
C TRP A 138 -17.85 6.47 11.27
N HIS A 139 -16.80 6.07 10.56
CA HIS A 139 -15.60 6.90 10.34
C HIS A 139 -15.30 7.11 8.85
N GLY A 140 -16.11 6.60 7.92
CA GLY A 140 -15.78 6.65 6.48
C GLY A 140 -15.66 8.05 5.91
N GLN A 141 -16.42 9.02 6.43
CA GLN A 141 -16.27 10.43 6.03
C GLN A 141 -14.94 11.00 6.57
N ARG A 142 -14.65 10.81 7.85
CA ARG A 142 -13.39 11.27 8.48
C ARG A 142 -12.13 10.60 7.95
N LEU A 143 -12.19 9.29 7.67
CA LEU A 143 -11.10 8.56 7.01
C LEU A 143 -10.85 9.13 5.61
N ARG A 144 -11.91 9.54 4.89
CA ARG A 144 -11.80 10.22 3.59
C ARG A 144 -11.37 11.68 3.70
N GLU A 145 -11.77 12.39 4.75
CA GLU A 145 -11.43 13.80 5.01
C GLU A 145 -9.99 13.95 5.53
N SER A 146 -9.45 12.94 6.24
CA SER A 146 -8.01 12.90 6.56
C SER A 146 -7.14 12.91 5.30
N LEU A 147 -7.61 12.26 4.22
CA LEU A 147 -6.96 12.31 2.89
C LEU A 147 -7.01 13.71 2.25
N ASN A 148 -7.82 14.62 2.79
CA ASN A 148 -7.93 16.02 2.34
C ASN A 148 -7.18 16.99 3.28
N GLY A 149 -6.55 16.49 4.35
CA GLY A 149 -5.81 17.30 5.32
C GLY A 149 -6.64 18.36 6.05
N GLU A 150 -7.96 18.19 6.14
CA GLU A 150 -8.88 19.18 6.73
C GLU A 150 -9.29 18.88 8.18
N ASP A 151 -8.91 17.74 8.78
CA ASP A 151 -9.31 17.36 10.15
C ASP A 151 -8.19 16.72 10.97
N ASP A 152 -8.28 16.88 12.30
CA ASP A 152 -7.43 16.25 13.31
C ASP A 152 -7.27 14.74 13.05
N GLU A 153 -6.05 14.22 13.24
CA GLU A 153 -5.69 12.80 13.10
C GLU A 153 -6.79 11.90 13.68
N VAL A 154 -7.31 10.97 12.88
CA VAL A 154 -8.39 10.08 13.32
C VAL A 154 -7.86 9.19 14.44
N ASP A 155 -8.15 9.56 15.69
CA ASP A 155 -7.77 8.78 16.86
C ASP A 155 -8.60 7.49 16.95
N LEU A 156 -7.99 6.41 16.44
CA LEU A 156 -8.55 5.07 16.47
C LEU A 156 -8.21 4.30 17.77
N THR A 157 -7.44 4.89 18.69
CA THR A 157 -7.04 4.23 19.95
C THR A 157 -8.24 3.95 20.85
N SER A 158 -9.25 4.83 20.87
CA SER A 158 -10.50 4.60 21.60
C SER A 158 -11.28 3.37 21.10
N ARG A 159 -11.10 2.99 19.83
CA ARG A 159 -11.81 1.87 19.17
C ARG A 159 -11.03 0.56 19.23
N TYR A 160 -9.72 0.62 19.02
CA TYR A 160 -8.88 -0.58 18.92
C TYR A 160 -7.92 -0.77 20.10
N GLY A 161 -7.71 0.23 20.95
CA GLY A 161 -6.69 0.23 22.00
C GLY A 161 -5.27 0.24 21.43
N GLU A 162 -4.32 -0.34 22.16
CA GLU A 162 -2.92 -0.52 21.74
C GLU A 162 -2.76 -1.74 20.81
N LYS A 163 -3.40 -1.72 19.64
CA LYS A 163 -3.34 -2.81 18.64
C LYS A 163 -2.55 -2.45 17.39
N ILE A 164 -1.70 -1.43 17.47
CA ILE A 164 -0.85 -1.01 16.36
C ILE A 164 0.33 -1.99 16.25
N VAL A 165 0.48 -2.59 15.06
CA VAL A 165 1.56 -3.51 14.70
C VAL A 165 2.41 -2.85 13.64
N GLU A 166 3.70 -2.71 13.91
CA GLU A 166 4.69 -2.18 12.96
C GLU A 166 5.35 -3.34 12.18
N GLN A 167 5.61 -3.13 10.89
CA GLN A 167 6.35 -4.05 10.01
C GLN A 167 7.52 -3.38 9.30
#